data_AF-A0A940AT44-F1
#
_entry.id   AF-A0A940AT44-F1
#
_cell.length_a   1.000
_cell.length_b   1.000
_cell.length_c   1.000
_cell.angle_alpha   90.00
_cell.angle_beta   90.00
_cell.angle_gamma   90.00
#
_symmetry.space_group_name_H-M   'P 1'
#
loop_
_entity.id
_entity.type
_entity.pdbx_description
1 polymer ?
#
loop_
_entity_poly.entity_id
_entity_poly.type
_entity_poly.pdbx_seq_one_letter_code
_entity_poly.pdbx_strand_id
1 'polypeptide(L)'
;MKKINVKFFCTDTHEGTMNFYLDTGKEQHFLFQTRYYSEPIYQEYKNGQDLSAIFTNTKATRQQKIKERLIRITRYLDREYSLGIFETAHRKAA
;
A
#
# COMPACT_ATOMS: atom_id res chain seq x y z
N MET A 1 -3.30 22.88 1.85
CA MET A 1 -3.64 21.46 2.17
C MET A 1 -2.44 20.59 1.79
N LYS A 2 -1.78 19.95 2.76
CA LYS A 2 -0.64 19.05 2.47
C LYS A 2 -1.18 17.75 1.86
N LYS A 3 -0.83 17.47 0.61
CA LYS A 3 -0.99 16.11 0.05
C LYS A 3 -0.10 15.20 0.91
N ILE A 4 -0.71 14.27 1.64
CA ILE A 4 0.05 13.20 2.29
C ILE A 4 0.53 12.30 1.15
N ASN A 5 1.85 12.28 0.92
CA ASN A 5 2.46 11.53 -0.17
C ASN A 5 2.64 10.09 0.31
N VAL A 6 1.56 9.30 0.22
CA VAL A 6 1.52 7.94 0.74
C VAL A 6 1.92 6.96 -0.34
N LYS A 7 2.93 6.14 -0.06
CA LYS A 7 3.45 5.13 -0.99
C LYS A 7 3.45 3.75 -0.37
N PHE A 8 3.22 2.75 -1.20
CA PHE A 8 3.38 1.34 -0.84
C PHE A 8 4.63 0.81 -1.49
N PHE A 9 5.47 0.13 -0.73
CA PHE A 9 6.60 -0.57 -1.31
C PHE A 9 6.75 -1.96 -0.74
N CYS A 10 7.51 -2.79 -1.42
CA CYS A 10 7.86 -4.10 -0.91
C CYS A 10 9.35 -4.39 -1.00
N THR A 11 9.83 -5.22 -0.08
CA THR A 11 11.19 -5.76 -0.10
C THR A 11 11.15 -7.27 -0.27
N ASP A 12 12.17 -7.79 -0.97
CA ASP A 12 12.56 -9.20 -0.94
C ASP A 12 13.24 -9.48 0.42
N THR A 13 13.07 -10.69 0.95
CA THR A 13 13.72 -11.15 2.20
C THR A 13 14.73 -12.28 1.98
N HIS A 14 15.14 -12.51 0.74
CA HIS A 14 16.00 -13.60 0.26
C HIS A 14 15.50 -15.04 0.51
N GLU A 15 14.48 -15.23 1.35
CA GLU A 15 13.83 -16.51 1.65
C GLU A 15 12.60 -16.79 0.77
N GLY A 16 12.50 -16.13 -0.39
CA GLY A 16 11.35 -16.27 -1.28
C GLY A 16 10.05 -15.69 -0.69
N THR A 17 10.15 -14.72 0.22
CA THR A 17 9.00 -13.98 0.75
C THR A 17 9.12 -12.49 0.42
N MET A 18 7.99 -11.78 0.47
CA MET A 18 7.95 -10.33 0.23
C MET A 18 7.28 -9.64 1.41
N ASN A 19 7.90 -8.57 1.90
CA ASN A 19 7.35 -7.73 2.96
C ASN A 19 6.79 -6.45 2.35
N PHE A 20 5.58 -6.08 2.74
CA PHE A 20 4.90 -4.87 2.28
C PHE A 20 4.89 -3.81 3.37
N TYR A 21 5.13 -2.57 2.96
CA TYR A 21 5.23 -1.41 3.83
C TYR A 21 4.42 -0.23 3.29
N LEU A 22 4.06 0.67 4.20
CA LEU A 22 3.43 1.94 3.94
C LEU A 22 4.41 3.05 4.33
N ASP A 23 4.76 3.91 3.39
CA ASP A 23 5.53 5.12 3.62
C ASP A 23 4.59 6.33 3.63
N THR A 24 4.57 7.06 4.75
CA THR A 24 3.77 8.29 4.93
C THR A 24 4.58 9.57 4.67
N GLY A 25 5.85 9.43 4.30
CA GLY A 25 6.84 10.51 4.19
C GLY A 25 7.42 10.98 5.54
N LYS A 26 6.87 10.50 6.66
CA LYS A 26 7.41 10.70 8.01
C LYS A 26 7.90 9.40 8.61
N GLU A 27 7.11 8.34 8.43
CA GLU A 27 7.34 7.03 9.02
C GLU A 27 6.99 5.93 8.02
N GLN A 28 7.66 4.79 8.21
CA GLN A 28 7.40 3.57 7.48
C GLN A 28 6.71 2.57 8.40
N HIS A 29 5.56 2.06 7.98
CA HIS A 29 4.80 1.07 8.73
C HIS A 29 4.81 -0.27 8.00
N PHE A 30 5.16 -1.34 8.71
CA PHE A 30 4.99 -2.70 8.19
C PHE A 30 3.50 -3.02 8.04
N LEU A 31 3.12 -3.59 6.90
CA LEU A 31 1.74 -3.97 6.62
C LEU A 31 1.56 -5.48 6.78
N PHE A 32 2.29 -6.26 5.98
CA PHE A 32 2.21 -7.72 6.00
C PHE A 32 3.34 -8.36 5.19
N GLN A 33 3.51 -9.66 5.39
CA GLN A 33 4.36 -10.52 4.59
C GLN A 33 3.52 -11.46 3.70
N THR A 34 4.02 -11.75 2.50
CA THR A 34 3.55 -12.86 1.65
C THR A 34 4.57 -13.97 1.65
N ARG A 35 4.16 -15.20 1.97
CA ARG A 35 5.01 -16.42 1.98
C ARG A 35 5.33 -16.94 0.58
N TYR A 36 5.33 -16.06 -0.42
CA TYR A 36 5.74 -16.36 -1.77
C TYR A 36 6.35 -15.11 -2.38
N TYR A 37 7.34 -15.32 -3.25
CA TYR A 37 7.91 -14.29 -4.10
C TYR A 37 7.18 -14.25 -5.44
N SER A 38 7.00 -13.06 -5.99
CA SER A 38 6.46 -12.89 -7.32
C SER A 38 7.16 -11.71 -7.99
N GLU A 39 8.01 -12.01 -8.97
CA GLU A 39 8.76 -10.99 -9.71
C GLU A 39 7.87 -9.87 -10.26
N PRO A 40 6.71 -10.14 -10.91
CA PRO A 40 5.85 -9.06 -11.39
C PRO A 40 5.34 -8.14 -10.29
N ILE A 41 4.97 -8.70 -9.14
CA ILE A 41 4.51 -7.92 -7.99
C ILE A 41 5.69 -7.16 -7.38
N TYR A 42 6.85 -7.80 -7.20
CA TYR A 42 8.03 -7.13 -6.70
C TYR A 42 8.41 -5.92 -7.56
N GLN A 43 8.45 -6.07 -8.88
CA GLN A 43 8.74 -4.98 -9.81
C GLN A 43 7.72 -3.84 -9.75
N GLU A 44 6.44 -4.14 -9.52
CA GLU A 44 5.37 -3.14 -9.39
C GLU A 44 5.53 -2.28 -8.13
N TYR A 45 5.91 -2.88 -7.00
CA TYR A 45 5.92 -2.20 -5.70
C TYR A 45 7.32 -1.79 -5.20
N LYS A 46 8.42 -2.36 -5.69
CA LYS A 46 9.79 -2.13 -5.15
C LYS A 46 10.22 -0.66 -5.12
N ASN A 47 9.73 0.15 -6.06
CA ASN A 47 10.10 1.57 -6.18
C ASN A 47 9.09 2.52 -5.49
N GLY A 48 8.11 1.97 -4.78
CA GLY A 48 7.01 2.74 -4.22
C GLY A 48 5.91 3.01 -5.23
N GLN A 49 4.69 2.61 -4.89
CA GLN A 49 3.47 2.87 -5.66
C GLN A 49 2.57 3.80 -4.87
N ASP A 50 2.13 4.89 -5.50
CA ASP A 50 1.24 5.85 -4.85
C ASP A 50 -0.12 5.21 -4.53
N LEU A 51 -0.70 5.60 -3.39
CA LEU A 51 -2.03 5.14 -2.97
C LEU A 51 -3.09 5.32 -4.08
N SER A 52 -3.05 6.42 -4.82
CA SER A 52 -3.98 6.67 -5.93
C SER A 52 -3.85 5.64 -7.06
N ALA A 53 -2.64 5.16 -7.35
CA ALA A 53 -2.40 4.18 -8.41
C ALA A 53 -2.94 2.79 -8.03
N ILE A 54 -3.06 2.47 -6.74
CA ILE A 54 -3.66 1.22 -6.27
C ILE A 54 -5.18 1.21 -6.49
N PHE A 55 -5.84 2.35 -6.30
CA PHE A 55 -7.29 2.49 -6.50
C PHE A 55 -7.69 2.53 -7.98
N THR A 56 -6.79 2.97 -8.84
CA THR A 56 -7.00 2.98 -10.28
C THR A 56 -6.45 1.68 -10.88
N ASN A 57 -7.36 0.76 -11.20
CA ASN A 57 -7.16 -0.34 -12.14
C ASN A 57 -6.50 -1.63 -11.59
N THR A 58 -7.11 -2.80 -11.84
CA THR A 58 -6.42 -4.04 -12.29
C THR A 58 -7.44 -5.13 -12.63
N LYS A 59 -7.36 -5.67 -13.86
CA LYS A 59 -8.11 -6.84 -14.31
C LYS A 59 -7.51 -8.19 -13.86
N ALA A 60 -6.41 -8.20 -13.11
CA ALA A 60 -5.67 -9.39 -12.70
C ALA A 60 -6.01 -9.83 -11.26
N THR A 61 -6.62 -11.01 -11.11
CA THR A 61 -7.15 -11.54 -9.83
C THR A 61 -6.11 -11.70 -8.72
N ARG A 62 -4.85 -12.04 -9.07
CA ARG A 62 -3.78 -12.21 -8.06
C ARG A 62 -3.33 -10.88 -7.46
N GLN A 63 -3.25 -9.83 -8.27
CA GLN A 63 -2.97 -8.47 -7.81
C GLN A 63 -4.14 -7.91 -7.02
N GLN A 64 -5.38 -8.26 -7.38
CA GLN A 64 -6.57 -7.82 -6.66
C GLN A 64 -6.53 -8.20 -5.17
N LYS A 65 -6.16 -9.44 -4.82
CA LYS A 65 -6.04 -9.85 -3.40
C LYS A 65 -5.00 -9.04 -2.62
N ILE A 66 -3.86 -8.72 -3.24
CA ILE A 66 -2.82 -7.89 -2.61
C ILE A 66 -3.34 -6.48 -2.41
N LYS A 67 -3.96 -5.89 -3.43
CA LYS A 67 -4.55 -4.54 -3.35
C LYS A 67 -5.63 -4.43 -2.28
N GLU A 68 -6.57 -5.37 -2.25
CA GLU A 68 -7.61 -5.44 -1.22
C GLU A 68 -7.00 -5.52 0.18
N ARG A 69 -5.92 -6.31 0.34
CA ARG A 69 -5.21 -6.43 1.62
C ARG A 69 -4.48 -5.14 2.00
N LEU A 70 -3.78 -4.49 1.06
CA LEU A 70 -3.12 -3.20 1.26
C LEU A 70 -4.14 -2.14 1.70
N ILE A 71 -5.27 -2.03 1.00
CA ILE A 71 -6.35 -1.08 1.33
C ILE A 71 -6.90 -1.38 2.74
N ARG A 72 -7.19 -2.65 3.05
CA ARG A 72 -7.74 -3.05 4.35
C ARG A 72 -6.82 -2.69 5.51
N ILE A 73 -5.54 -3.02 5.42
CA ILE A 73 -4.58 -2.77 6.50
C ILE A 73 -4.29 -1.28 6.61
N THR A 74 -4.18 -0.56 5.50
CA THR A 74 -3.98 0.89 5.52
C THR A 74 -5.17 1.59 6.19
N ARG A 75 -6.41 1.15 5.94
CA ARG A 75 -7.59 1.70 6.63
C ARG A 75 -7.58 1.43 8.14
N TYR A 76 -7.06 0.27 8.54
CA TYR A 76 -6.88 -0.05 9.96
C TYR A 76 -5.84 0.88 10.59
N LEU A 77 -4.67 1.02 9.98
CA LEU A 77 -3.61 1.93 10.45
C LEU A 77 -4.06 3.39 10.48
N ASP A 78 -4.81 3.83 9.47
CA ASP A 78 -5.32 5.20 9.41
C ASP A 78 -6.24 5.52 10.58
N ARG A 79 -7.05 4.54 11.02
CA ARG A 79 -7.94 4.67 12.19
C ARG A 79 -7.19 4.54 13.51
N GLU A 80 -6.28 3.57 13.60
CA GLU A 80 -5.55 3.28 14.84
C GLU A 80 -4.56 4.41 15.18
N TYR A 81 -3.86 4.93 14.18
CA TYR A 81 -2.83 5.95 14.35
C TYR A 81 -3.28 7.37 13.93
N SER A 82 -4.54 7.55 13.52
CA SER A 82 -5.10 8.84 13.08
C SER A 82 -4.25 9.53 12.00
N LEU A 83 -3.84 8.78 10.97
CA LEU A 83 -2.86 9.23 9.98
C LEU A 83 -3.42 10.25 8.98
N GLY A 84 -4.75 10.35 8.84
CA GLY A 84 -5.44 11.25 7.92
C GLY A 84 -5.32 10.85 6.44
N ILE A 85 -4.95 9.60 6.15
CA ILE A 85 -4.71 9.08 4.80
C ILE A 85 -6.00 9.09 3.99
N PHE A 86 -7.13 8.63 4.57
CA PHE A 86 -8.41 8.52 3.86
C PHE A 86 -9.34 9.73 4.05
N GLU A 87 -9.07 10.63 4.99
CA GLU A 87 -9.89 11.85 5.20
C GLU A 87 -9.89 12.78 3.99
N THR A 88 -8.77 12.83 3.24
CA THR A 88 -8.64 13.65 2.04
C THR A 88 -9.52 13.18 0.86
N ALA A 89 -9.97 11.92 0.86
CA ALA A 89 -10.80 11.36 -0.21
C ALA A 89 -12.28 11.77 -0.08
N HIS A 90 -12.76 12.08 1.14
CA HIS A 90 -14.15 12.45 1.40
C HIS A 90 -14.45 13.94 1.17
N ARG A 91 -13.45 14.83 1.16
CA ARG A 91 -13.68 16.29 1.00
C ARG A 91 -13.79 16.78 -0.44
N LYS A 92 -13.75 15.90 -1.45
CA LYS A 92 -13.96 16.26 -2.87
C LYS A 92 -15.36 15.95 -3.40
N ALA A 93 -16.28 15.52 -2.53
CA ALA A 93 -17.66 15.20 -2.89
C ALA A 93 -18.69 16.11 -2.21
N ALA A 94 -18.30 17.33 -1.84
CA ALA A 94 -19.20 18.38 -1.35
C ALA A 94 -18.95 19.68 -2.11
#